data_AF-A0AAW6U6V6-F1
#
_entry.id   AF-A0AAW6U6V6-F1
#
_cell.length_a   1.000
_cell.length_b   1.000
_cell.length_c   1.000
_cell.angle_alpha   90.00
_cell.angle_beta   90.00
_cell.angle_gamma   90.00
#
_symmetry.space_group_name_H-M   'P 1'
#
loop_
_entity.id
_entity.type
_entity.pdbx_description
1 polymer ?
#
loop_
_entity_poly.entity_id
_entity_poly.type
_entity_poly.pdbx_seq_one_letter_code
_entity_poly.pdbx_strand_id
1 'polypeptide(L)'
;MKKIIDQLYEYIEKTYEFNEPFLLKELYDVFPDIKQGTIRESMRRLFEQGKLIKSKNGVYGLPNPYRILKMAVMNSEDAVNKKYIKSDDGTVVGYRSGFYIANALGLTTQTSSDLVIYANEVSKKKRTIRIKNIRVIINQARVKVTNDNYKLLQILDLFVDFNKFSEYSLSESKEIISNYLNGLNLSNEEIEHIVEAYPKDAQIQFYKLGGTHAFTHK
;
A
#
# COMPACT_ATOMS: atom_id res chain seq x y z
N MET A 1 35.19 -0.60 -11.40
CA MET A 1 34.94 -0.14 -10.01
C MET A 1 33.46 -0.29 -9.72
N LYS A 2 33.11 -0.99 -8.64
CA LYS A 2 31.72 -1.12 -8.19
C LYS A 2 31.24 0.23 -7.66
N LYS A 3 30.05 0.73 -8.02
CA LYS A 3 29.58 2.02 -7.49
C LYS A 3 29.30 1.84 -5.99
N ILE A 4 29.57 2.88 -5.20
CA ILE A 4 29.35 2.88 -3.73
C ILE A 4 27.92 2.44 -3.37
N ILE A 5 26.93 2.86 -4.16
CA ILE A 5 25.52 2.48 -3.97
C ILE A 5 25.30 0.96 -4.12
N ASP A 6 26.01 0.30 -5.04
CA ASP A 6 25.89 -1.14 -5.26
C ASP A 6 26.53 -1.92 -4.11
N GLN A 7 27.66 -1.42 -3.58
CA GLN A 7 28.32 -2.00 -2.41
C GLN A 7 27.45 -1.92 -1.15
N LEU A 8 26.82 -0.76 -0.91
CA LEU A 8 25.89 -0.56 0.20
C LEU A 8 24.68 -1.49 0.06
N TYR A 9 24.10 -1.58 -1.13
CA TYR A 9 22.92 -2.40 -1.37
C TYR A 9 23.20 -3.90 -1.18
N GLU A 10 24.31 -4.42 -1.70
CA GLU A 10 24.69 -5.82 -1.49
C GLU A 10 24.95 -6.18 -0.04
N TYR A 11 25.54 -5.25 0.74
CA TYR A 11 25.70 -5.46 2.17
C TYR A 11 24.34 -5.56 2.86
N ILE A 12 23.42 -4.66 2.53
CA ILE A 12 22.07 -4.66 3.09
C ILE A 12 21.35 -5.97 2.75
N GLU A 13 21.37 -6.42 1.49
CA GLU A 13 20.75 -7.67 1.04
C GLU A 13 21.29 -8.92 1.72
N LYS A 14 22.58 -8.93 2.09
CA LYS A 14 23.20 -10.06 2.79
C LYS A 14 22.99 -10.04 4.30
N THR A 15 22.76 -8.86 4.87
CA THR A 15 22.76 -8.66 6.32
C THR A 15 21.36 -8.70 6.90
N TYR A 16 20.39 -8.12 6.19
CA TYR A 16 19.04 -7.95 6.70
C TYR A 16 18.05 -8.82 5.93
N GLU A 17 17.10 -9.40 6.65
CA GLU A 17 15.98 -10.08 6.02
C GLU A 17 14.96 -9.07 5.47
N PHE A 18 14.06 -9.54 4.60
CA PHE A 18 13.03 -8.67 4.06
C PHE A 18 12.12 -8.10 5.17
N ASN A 19 11.89 -6.78 5.12
CA ASN A 19 11.15 -5.98 6.10
C ASN A 19 11.78 -5.90 7.51
N GLU A 20 12.99 -6.41 7.69
CA GLU A 20 13.75 -6.14 8.91
C GLU A 20 14.18 -4.66 8.90
N PRO A 21 13.81 -3.87 9.92
CA PRO A 21 14.19 -2.47 9.99
C PRO A 21 15.65 -2.35 10.44
N PHE A 22 16.43 -1.55 9.73
CA PHE A 22 17.80 -1.20 10.09
C PHE A 22 17.99 0.32 10.14
N LEU A 23 18.93 0.75 10.96
CA LEU A 23 19.22 2.16 11.16
C LEU A 23 20.25 2.64 10.15
N LEU A 24 20.00 3.81 9.57
CA LEU A 24 20.99 4.51 8.74
C LEU A 24 22.33 4.71 9.47
N LYS A 25 22.29 4.85 10.79
CA LYS A 25 23.49 5.03 11.62
C LYS A 25 24.35 3.76 11.67
N GLU A 26 23.75 2.57 11.63
CA GLU A 26 24.49 1.31 11.61
C GLU A 26 25.37 1.23 10.35
N LEU A 27 24.94 1.80 9.22
CA LEU A 27 25.75 1.88 8.02
C LEU A 27 26.97 2.82 8.16
N TYR A 28 26.92 3.80 9.06
CA TYR A 28 28.07 4.68 9.31
C TYR A 28 29.18 3.93 10.05
N ASP A 29 28.79 3.02 10.93
CA ASP A 29 29.73 2.20 11.71
C ASP A 29 30.36 1.10 10.85
N VAL A 30 29.60 0.53 9.92
CA VAL A 30 30.08 -0.50 8.98
C VAL A 30 30.96 0.08 7.87
N PHE A 31 30.67 1.29 7.42
CA PHE A 31 31.39 1.95 6.32
C PHE A 31 32.02 3.29 6.76
N PRO A 32 32.98 3.27 7.71
CA PRO A 32 33.58 4.48 8.25
C PRO A 32 34.35 5.29 7.19
N ASP A 33 34.86 4.63 6.15
CA ASP A 33 35.61 5.26 5.05
C ASP A 33 34.71 6.00 4.05
N ILE A 34 33.39 5.82 4.13
CA ILE A 34 32.42 6.47 3.25
C ILE A 34 31.81 7.67 3.98
N LYS A 35 31.84 8.84 3.33
CA LYS A 35 31.21 10.05 3.87
C LYS A 35 29.73 9.80 4.16
N GLN A 36 29.26 10.16 5.35
CA GLN A 36 27.86 9.98 5.76
C GLN A 36 26.86 10.63 4.78
N GLY A 37 27.22 11.76 4.17
CA GLY A 37 26.42 12.41 3.12
C GLY A 37 26.23 11.54 1.88
N THR A 38 27.28 10.81 1.47
CA THR A 38 27.23 9.84 0.36
C THR A 38 26.36 8.63 0.70
N ILE A 39 26.40 8.14 1.94
CA ILE A 39 25.52 7.06 2.41
C ILE A 39 24.07 7.54 2.40
N ARG A 40 23.77 8.74 2.93
CA ARG A 40 22.42 9.33 2.89
C ARG A 40 21.86 9.46 1.48
N GLU A 41 22.66 10.00 0.57
CA GLU A 41 22.31 10.15 -0.84
C GLU A 41 22.04 8.79 -1.50
N SER A 42 22.88 7.79 -1.23
CA SER A 42 22.71 6.43 -1.75
C SER A 42 21.43 5.77 -1.25
N MET A 43 21.13 5.89 0.05
CA MET A 43 19.90 5.37 0.65
C MET A 43 18.66 6.06 0.10
N ARG A 44 18.72 7.38 -0.16
CA ARG A 44 17.62 8.11 -0.81
C ARG A 44 17.37 7.58 -2.22
N ARG A 45 18.41 7.41 -3.02
CA ARG A 45 18.30 6.86 -4.39
C ARG A 45 17.77 5.43 -4.41
N LEU A 46 18.21 4.58 -3.49
CA LEU A 46 17.69 3.20 -3.37
C LEU A 46 16.20 3.18 -2.99
N PHE A 47 15.76 4.11 -2.13
CA PHE A 47 14.35 4.30 -1.82
C PHE A 47 13.55 4.81 -3.03
N GLU A 48 14.04 5.83 -3.75
CA GLU A 48 13.42 6.36 -4.97
C GLU A 48 13.30 5.28 -6.07
N GLN A 49 14.25 4.34 -6.13
CA GLN A 49 14.24 3.19 -7.04
C GLN A 49 13.34 2.03 -6.55
N GLY A 50 12.68 2.14 -5.40
CA GLY A 50 11.84 1.09 -4.83
C GLY A 50 12.61 -0.12 -4.29
N LYS A 51 13.94 -0.05 -4.20
CA LYS A 51 14.80 -1.11 -3.64
C LYS A 51 14.81 -1.14 -2.12
N LEU A 52 14.31 -0.09 -1.48
CA LEU A 52 14.19 0.03 -0.03
C LEU A 52 12.82 0.60 0.35
N ILE A 53 12.34 0.22 1.52
CA ILE A 53 11.21 0.86 2.20
C ILE A 53 11.72 1.73 3.35
N LYS A 54 10.99 2.80 3.66
CA LYS A 54 11.32 3.72 4.75
C LYS A 54 10.18 3.75 5.76
N SER A 55 10.45 3.35 7.00
CA SER A 55 9.44 3.32 8.06
C SER A 55 9.37 4.65 8.83
N LYS A 56 10.52 5.30 9.02
CA LYS A 56 10.65 6.66 9.58
C LYS A 56 11.98 7.28 9.16
N ASN A 57 12.21 8.55 9.48
CA ASN A 57 13.48 9.21 9.17
C ASN A 57 14.67 8.45 9.79
N GLY A 58 15.60 8.01 8.93
CA GLY A 58 16.78 7.26 9.32
C GLY A 58 16.56 5.76 9.56
N VAL A 59 15.38 5.21 9.26
CA VAL A 59 15.09 3.77 9.39
C VAL A 59 14.58 3.21 8.07
N TYR A 60 15.30 2.21 7.57
CA TYR A 60 15.10 1.60 6.26
C TYR A 60 14.87 0.10 6.40
N GLY A 61 14.42 -0.55 5.33
CA GLY A 61 14.29 -2.01 5.26
C GLY A 61 14.27 -2.49 3.81
N LEU A 62 14.55 -3.77 3.58
CA LEU A 62 14.40 -4.37 2.26
C LEU A 62 12.92 -4.64 1.96
N PRO A 63 12.42 -4.31 0.76
CA PRO A 63 11.07 -4.67 0.34
C PRO A 63 10.99 -6.19 0.19
N ASN A 64 9.96 -6.82 0.74
CA ASN A 64 9.70 -8.23 0.45
C ASN A 64 8.98 -8.35 -0.91
N PRO A 65 9.57 -8.99 -1.93
CA PRO A 65 8.99 -9.10 -3.27
C PRO A 65 7.74 -10.01 -3.32
N TYR A 66 7.56 -10.87 -2.31
CA TYR A 66 6.39 -11.74 -2.16
C TYR A 66 5.25 -11.07 -1.37
N ARG A 67 5.43 -9.81 -0.96
CA ARG A 67 4.51 -9.09 -0.09
C ARG A 67 3.52 -8.30 -0.93
N ILE A 68 2.34 -8.87 -1.12
CA ILE A 68 1.16 -8.11 -1.50
C ILE A 68 0.90 -7.10 -0.38
N LEU A 69 1.26 -5.82 -0.60
CA LEU A 69 0.90 -4.63 0.17
C LEU A 69 0.47 -4.92 1.61
N LYS A 70 1.43 -5.09 2.53
CA LYS A 70 1.10 -5.09 3.96
C LYS A 70 2.27 -5.00 4.90
N MET A 71 2.36 -3.89 5.66
CA MET A 71 3.11 -3.85 6.92
C MET A 71 2.86 -5.09 7.81
N ALA A 72 3.87 -5.43 8.60
CA ALA A 72 3.90 -6.58 9.49
C ALA A 72 3.65 -6.06 10.90
N VAL A 73 2.67 -6.65 11.59
CA VAL A 73 2.69 -6.88 13.03
C VAL A 73 2.08 -8.27 13.29
N MET A 74 2.94 -9.22 13.67
CA MET A 74 2.56 -10.63 13.90
C MET A 74 1.49 -10.80 15.00
N ASN A 75 0.72 -11.89 14.84
CA ASN A 75 -0.15 -12.57 15.81
C ASN A 75 -1.55 -11.99 16.13
N SER A 76 -2.01 -10.89 15.52
CA SER A 76 -3.45 -10.52 15.56
C SER A 76 -4.03 -10.11 14.21
N GLU A 77 -3.21 -9.63 13.28
CA GLU A 77 -3.65 -9.35 11.91
C GLU A 77 -3.85 -10.63 11.08
N ASP A 78 -3.21 -11.75 11.41
CA ASP A 78 -3.35 -13.00 10.65
C ASP A 78 -4.77 -13.57 10.72
N ALA A 79 -5.42 -13.48 11.88
CA ALA A 79 -6.82 -13.87 12.03
C ALA A 79 -7.75 -12.99 11.19
N VAL A 80 -7.43 -11.70 11.06
CA VAL A 80 -8.18 -10.76 10.23
C VAL A 80 -7.93 -11.01 8.75
N ASN A 81 -6.68 -11.26 8.38
CA ASN A 81 -6.26 -11.55 7.01
C ASN A 81 -6.92 -12.85 6.50
N LYS A 82 -6.81 -13.94 7.27
CA LYS A 82 -7.41 -15.24 6.93
C LYS A 82 -8.94 -15.19 6.89
N LYS A 83 -9.57 -14.37 7.74
CA LYS A 83 -11.04 -14.36 7.83
C LYS A 83 -11.73 -13.43 6.84
N TYR A 84 -11.11 -12.29 6.49
CA TYR A 84 -11.81 -11.24 5.74
C TYR A 84 -11.10 -10.78 4.47
N ILE A 85 -9.87 -11.21 4.21
CA ILE A 85 -9.09 -10.67 3.10
C ILE A 85 -8.64 -11.74 2.13
N LYS A 86 -8.15 -12.87 2.63
CA LYS A 86 -7.72 -13.98 1.80
C LYS A 86 -8.27 -15.27 2.38
N SER A 87 -9.00 -16.02 1.58
CA SER A 87 -9.45 -17.37 1.93
C SER A 87 -8.28 -18.36 1.89
N ASP A 88 -8.51 -19.56 2.43
CA ASP A 88 -7.48 -20.59 2.59
C ASP A 88 -6.90 -21.08 1.24
N ASP A 89 -7.68 -20.95 0.16
CA ASP A 89 -7.29 -21.25 -1.23
C ASP A 89 -6.44 -20.14 -1.89
N GLY A 90 -6.23 -19.02 -1.18
CA GLY A 90 -5.49 -17.87 -1.69
C GLY A 90 -6.33 -16.86 -2.47
N THR A 91 -7.66 -17.03 -2.54
CA THR A 91 -8.55 -16.06 -3.19
C THR A 91 -8.71 -14.81 -2.32
N VAL A 92 -8.58 -13.63 -2.93
CA VAL A 92 -8.85 -12.34 -2.26
C VAL A 92 -10.36 -12.16 -2.15
N VAL A 93 -10.84 -12.06 -0.92
CA VAL A 93 -12.27 -11.92 -0.55
C VAL A 93 -12.59 -10.62 0.18
N GLY A 94 -11.57 -9.78 0.36
CA GLY A 94 -11.70 -8.45 0.94
C GLY A 94 -10.40 -7.68 0.93
N TYR A 95 -10.44 -6.42 1.35
CA TYR A 95 -9.31 -5.51 1.29
C TYR A 95 -9.32 -4.49 2.44
N ARG A 96 -8.16 -3.89 2.72
CA ARG A 96 -8.02 -2.80 3.69
C ARG A 96 -8.26 -1.46 3.01
N SER A 97 -8.88 -0.51 3.71
CA SER A 97 -9.25 0.80 3.16
C SER A 97 -8.93 1.96 4.13
N GLY A 98 -9.28 3.19 3.77
CA GLY A 98 -9.07 4.42 4.55
C GLY A 98 -7.61 4.82 4.67
N PHE A 99 -7.21 5.34 5.85
CA PHE A 99 -5.83 5.76 6.12
C PHE A 99 -4.79 4.67 5.86
N TYR A 100 -5.19 3.40 5.93
CA TYR A 100 -4.31 2.29 5.60
C TYR A 100 -3.82 2.37 4.14
N ILE A 101 -4.73 2.50 3.18
CA ILE A 101 -4.34 2.53 1.77
C ILE A 101 -3.66 3.86 1.43
N ALA A 102 -4.13 4.98 1.98
CA ALA A 102 -3.50 6.28 1.77
C ALA A 102 -2.04 6.28 2.26
N ASN A 103 -1.77 5.76 3.45
CA ASN A 103 -0.41 5.66 3.98
C ASN A 103 0.44 4.66 3.19
N ALA A 104 -0.12 3.52 2.78
CA ALA A 104 0.58 2.53 1.96
C ALA A 104 0.99 3.08 0.57
N LEU A 105 0.23 4.04 0.04
CA LEU A 105 0.53 4.76 -1.20
C LEU A 105 1.44 5.98 -0.98
N GLY A 106 1.79 6.31 0.27
CA GLY A 106 2.56 7.51 0.58
C GLY A 106 1.77 8.82 0.48
N LEU A 107 0.45 8.75 0.44
CA LEU A 107 -0.45 9.92 0.34
C LEU A 107 -0.69 10.60 1.69
N THR A 108 -0.27 9.99 2.78
CA THR A 108 -0.32 10.60 4.12
C THR A 108 0.70 9.95 5.04
N THR A 109 1.21 10.73 5.98
CA THR A 109 2.00 10.23 7.11
C THR A 109 1.14 9.82 8.31
N GLN A 110 -0.15 10.16 8.29
CA GLN A 110 -1.08 9.86 9.37
C GLN A 110 -1.37 8.36 9.42
N THR A 111 -1.40 7.83 10.64
CA THR A 111 -1.80 6.45 10.91
C THR A 111 -3.10 6.45 11.69
N SER A 112 -3.98 5.50 11.37
CA SER A 112 -5.19 5.25 12.15
C SER A 112 -4.97 4.07 13.08
N SER A 113 -5.47 4.17 14.31
CA SER A 113 -5.58 3.04 15.23
C SER A 113 -6.69 2.05 14.82
N ASP A 114 -7.60 2.47 13.95
CA ASP A 114 -8.68 1.65 13.42
C ASP A 114 -8.25 0.94 12.14
N LEU A 115 -8.56 -0.36 12.07
CA LEU A 115 -8.41 -1.15 10.87
C LEU A 115 -9.74 -1.22 10.11
N VAL A 116 -9.80 -0.58 8.94
CA VAL A 116 -11.00 -0.60 8.08
C VAL A 116 -10.87 -1.66 6.99
N ILE A 117 -11.87 -2.52 6.88
CA ILE A 117 -11.92 -3.64 5.93
C ILE A 117 -13.25 -3.65 5.19
N TYR A 118 -13.18 -3.96 3.91
CA TYR A 118 -14.34 -4.32 3.08
C TYR A 118 -14.19 -5.77 2.66
N ALA A 119 -15.26 -6.56 2.77
CA ALA A 119 -15.23 -7.99 2.44
C ALA A 119 -16.55 -8.44 1.78
N ASN A 120 -16.48 -9.57 1.07
CA ASN A 120 -17.63 -10.19 0.39
C ASN A 120 -18.69 -10.67 1.39
N GLU A 121 -18.25 -11.50 2.34
CA GLU A 121 -19.14 -12.21 3.25
C GLU A 121 -19.15 -11.53 4.61
N VAL A 122 -20.12 -10.63 4.80
CA VAL A 122 -20.37 -9.98 6.09
C VAL A 122 -21.82 -10.17 6.51
N SER A 123 -22.02 -10.77 7.69
CA SER A 123 -23.35 -10.97 8.29
C SER A 123 -24.19 -9.69 8.48
N LYS A 124 -23.56 -8.51 8.47
CA LYS A 124 -24.20 -7.19 8.59
C LYS A 124 -23.45 -6.20 7.68
N LYS A 125 -24.16 -5.22 7.11
CA LYS A 125 -23.59 -4.17 6.23
C LYS A 125 -22.37 -3.46 6.83
N LYS A 126 -22.36 -3.30 8.16
CA LYS A 126 -21.24 -2.78 8.93
C LYS A 126 -21.21 -3.43 10.30
N ARG A 127 -20.02 -3.81 10.77
CA ARG A 127 -19.80 -4.26 12.15
C ARG A 127 -18.43 -3.80 12.64
N THR A 128 -18.33 -3.56 13.94
CA THR A 128 -17.07 -3.24 14.59
C THR A 128 -16.74 -4.37 15.56
N ILE A 129 -15.54 -4.92 15.46
CA ILE A 129 -15.01 -5.91 16.39
C ILE A 129 -13.72 -5.37 17.01
N ARG A 130 -13.35 -5.93 18.15
CA ARG A 130 -12.07 -5.63 18.79
C ARG A 130 -11.23 -6.91 18.80
N ILE A 131 -10.01 -6.83 18.28
CA ILE A 131 -9.04 -7.92 18.31
C ILE A 131 -7.83 -7.41 19.08
N LYS A 132 -7.66 -7.91 20.30
CA LYS A 132 -6.72 -7.36 21.29
C LYS A 132 -6.94 -5.84 21.48
N ASN A 133 -5.96 -5.02 21.09
CA ASN A 133 -6.00 -3.57 21.22
C ASN A 133 -6.42 -2.84 19.93
N ILE A 134 -6.72 -3.57 18.85
CA ILE A 134 -7.08 -3.01 17.55
C ILE A 134 -8.60 -3.03 17.40
N ARG A 135 -9.18 -1.90 17.03
CA ARG A 135 -10.57 -1.80 16.60
C ARG A 135 -10.65 -2.05 15.11
N VAL A 136 -11.40 -3.07 14.71
CA VAL A 136 -11.56 -3.47 13.30
C VAL A 136 -12.98 -3.16 12.86
N ILE A 137 -13.12 -2.28 11.87
CA ILE A 137 -14.39 -1.90 11.25
C ILE A 137 -14.49 -2.70 9.96
N ILE A 138 -15.50 -3.55 9.87
CA ILE A 138 -15.73 -4.43 8.74
C ILE A 138 -17.02 -3.97 8.05
N ASN A 139 -16.91 -3.65 6.77
CA ASN A 139 -17.99 -3.21 5.91
C ASN A 139 -18.22 -4.24 4.80
N GLN A 140 -19.43 -4.25 4.24
CA GLN A 140 -19.73 -4.99 3.02
C GLN A 140 -19.10 -4.26 1.82
N ALA A 141 -18.36 -4.98 0.99
CA ALA A 141 -17.87 -4.44 -0.28
C ALA A 141 -19.04 -4.06 -1.20
N ARG A 142 -18.89 -2.96 -1.95
CA ARG A 142 -19.92 -2.48 -2.89
C ARG A 142 -20.11 -3.42 -4.08
N VAL A 143 -19.01 -4.05 -4.48
CA VAL A 143 -18.94 -5.07 -5.54
C VAL A 143 -18.22 -6.28 -4.96
N LYS A 144 -18.52 -7.47 -5.47
CA LYS A 144 -17.81 -8.69 -5.09
C LYS A 144 -16.31 -8.54 -5.36
N VAL A 145 -15.51 -8.65 -4.31
CA VAL A 145 -14.06 -8.60 -4.31
C VAL A 145 -13.49 -9.86 -4.94
N THR A 146 -12.52 -9.66 -5.82
CA THR A 146 -11.74 -10.70 -6.51
C THR A 146 -10.26 -10.34 -6.50
N ASN A 147 -9.42 -11.27 -6.96
CA ASN A 147 -7.98 -11.03 -7.15
C ASN A 147 -7.71 -9.91 -8.16
N ASP A 148 -8.59 -9.74 -9.15
CA ASP A 148 -8.39 -8.80 -10.25
C ASP A 148 -8.87 -7.38 -9.90
N ASN A 149 -9.89 -7.24 -9.05
CA ASN A 149 -10.54 -5.94 -8.82
C ASN A 149 -10.22 -5.24 -7.50
N TYR A 150 -9.63 -5.93 -6.52
CA TYR A 150 -9.51 -5.39 -5.16
C TYR A 150 -8.74 -4.06 -5.12
N LYS A 151 -7.72 -3.87 -5.97
CA LYS A 151 -6.95 -2.63 -6.05
C LYS A 151 -7.80 -1.45 -6.54
N LEU A 152 -8.64 -1.66 -7.54
CA LEU A 152 -9.57 -0.65 -8.03
C LEU A 152 -10.56 -0.26 -6.93
N LEU A 153 -11.12 -1.25 -6.23
CA LEU A 153 -12.03 -1.01 -5.10
C LEU A 153 -11.38 -0.21 -3.97
N GLN A 154 -10.09 -0.48 -3.68
CA GLN A 154 -9.32 0.28 -2.69
C GLN A 154 -9.19 1.77 -3.06
N ILE A 155 -8.89 2.06 -4.33
CA ILE A 155 -8.77 3.44 -4.82
C ILE A 155 -10.13 4.14 -4.87
N LEU A 156 -11.19 3.45 -5.29
CA LEU A 156 -12.52 4.04 -5.31
C LEU A 156 -13.04 4.36 -3.90
N ASP A 157 -12.75 3.52 -2.91
CA ASP A 157 -13.06 3.84 -1.51
C ASP A 157 -12.22 5.01 -0.98
N LEU A 158 -10.97 5.14 -1.42
CA LEU A 158 -10.14 6.30 -1.12
C LEU A 158 -10.78 7.59 -1.68
N PHE A 159 -11.36 7.53 -2.89
CA PHE A 159 -12.02 8.68 -3.51
C PHE A 159 -13.33 9.11 -2.88
N VAL A 160 -14.02 8.22 -2.15
CA VAL A 160 -15.22 8.59 -1.40
C VAL A 160 -14.94 9.77 -0.46
N ASP A 161 -13.73 9.83 0.10
CA ASP A 161 -13.33 10.85 1.09
C ASP A 161 -11.85 11.22 0.92
N PHE A 162 -11.44 11.53 -0.32
CA PHE A 162 -10.01 11.68 -0.66
C PHE A 162 -9.27 12.70 0.21
N ASN A 163 -9.85 13.89 0.38
CA ASN A 163 -9.26 14.99 1.16
C ASN A 163 -9.13 14.66 2.66
N LYS A 164 -9.86 13.67 3.16
CA LYS A 164 -9.75 13.20 4.54
C LYS A 164 -8.55 12.29 4.72
N PHE A 165 -8.23 11.49 3.71
CA PHE A 165 -7.20 10.46 3.80
C PHE A 165 -5.85 10.89 3.21
N SER A 166 -5.84 11.86 2.29
CA SER A 166 -4.64 12.33 1.62
C SER A 166 -4.22 13.72 2.12
N GLU A 167 -2.92 13.89 2.31
CA GLU A 167 -2.27 15.20 2.55
C GLU A 167 -1.88 15.89 1.23
N TYR A 168 -1.95 15.15 0.12
CA TYR A 168 -1.68 15.64 -1.25
C TYR A 168 -2.97 15.87 -2.02
N SER A 169 -2.93 16.80 -2.98
CA SER A 169 -4.02 16.99 -3.93
C SER A 169 -4.18 15.78 -4.86
N LEU A 170 -5.36 15.67 -5.49
CA LEU A 170 -5.61 14.61 -6.48
C LEU A 170 -4.62 14.66 -7.64
N SER A 171 -4.24 15.87 -8.09
CA SER A 171 -3.27 16.08 -9.16
C SER A 171 -1.88 15.57 -8.80
N GLU A 172 -1.40 15.86 -7.59
CA GLU A 172 -0.10 15.38 -7.09
C GLU A 172 -0.09 13.86 -6.90
N SER A 173 -1.26 13.29 -6.56
CA SER A 173 -1.41 11.86 -6.30
C SER A 173 -1.61 11.02 -7.56
N LYS A 174 -1.76 11.67 -8.73
CA LYS A 174 -2.16 11.01 -9.97
C LYS A 174 -1.21 9.88 -10.37
N GLU A 175 0.08 10.18 -10.43
CA GLU A 175 1.09 9.20 -10.86
C GLU A 175 1.19 8.01 -9.89
N ILE A 176 1.12 8.29 -8.59
CA ILE A 176 1.15 7.28 -7.53
C ILE A 176 -0.03 6.31 -7.68
N ILE A 177 -1.24 6.87 -7.83
CA ILE A 177 -2.47 6.08 -8.01
C ILE A 177 -2.41 5.33 -9.35
N SER A 178 -1.88 5.96 -10.40
CA SER A 178 -1.73 5.32 -11.70
C SER A 178 -0.82 4.11 -11.68
N ASN A 179 0.34 4.25 -11.06
CA ASN A 179 1.29 3.14 -10.92
C ASN A 179 0.71 2.01 -10.06
N TYR A 180 -0.10 2.34 -9.05
CA TYR A 180 -0.77 1.36 -8.23
C TYR A 180 -1.81 0.53 -8.98
N LEU A 181 -2.56 1.16 -9.89
CA LEU A 181 -3.59 0.54 -10.72
C LEU A 181 -3.02 -0.04 -12.04
N ASN A 182 -1.74 0.15 -12.32
CA ASN A 182 -1.12 -0.42 -13.52
C ASN A 182 -1.16 -1.96 -13.47
N GLY A 183 -1.47 -2.57 -14.61
CA GLY A 183 -1.55 -4.03 -14.77
C GLY A 183 -2.83 -4.63 -14.19
N LEU A 184 -3.89 -3.85 -14.01
CA LEU A 184 -5.21 -4.40 -13.71
C LEU A 184 -5.65 -5.36 -14.83
N ASN A 185 -6.11 -6.54 -14.42
CA ASN A 185 -6.64 -7.56 -15.31
C ASN A 185 -8.18 -7.44 -15.38
N LEU A 186 -8.66 -6.29 -15.84
CA LEU A 186 -10.09 -5.99 -16.00
C LEU A 186 -10.33 -5.36 -17.37
N SER A 187 -11.46 -5.67 -17.98
CA SER A 187 -11.94 -4.96 -19.17
C SER A 187 -12.42 -3.55 -18.81
N ASN A 188 -12.49 -2.66 -19.81
CA ASN A 188 -13.06 -1.33 -19.59
C ASN A 188 -14.51 -1.41 -19.10
N GLU A 189 -15.31 -2.35 -19.61
CA GLU A 189 -16.71 -2.55 -19.19
C GLU A 189 -16.81 -2.98 -17.73
N GLU A 190 -15.91 -3.87 -17.28
CA GLU A 190 -15.83 -4.29 -15.88
C GLU A 190 -15.45 -3.13 -14.97
N ILE A 191 -14.49 -2.29 -15.39
CA ILE A 191 -14.08 -1.09 -14.65
C ILE A 191 -15.26 -0.12 -14.52
N GLU A 192 -15.95 0.19 -15.62
CA GLU A 192 -17.10 1.11 -15.59
C GLU A 192 -18.21 0.59 -14.68
N HIS A 193 -18.55 -0.71 -14.77
CA HIS A 193 -19.55 -1.32 -13.89
C HIS A 193 -19.17 -1.21 -12.40
N ILE A 194 -17.88 -1.39 -12.08
CA ILE A 194 -17.38 -1.23 -10.71
C ILE A 194 -17.49 0.24 -10.27
N VAL A 195 -17.11 1.19 -11.11
CA VAL A 195 -17.14 2.62 -10.81
C VAL A 195 -18.57 3.10 -10.56
N GLU A 196 -19.56 2.62 -11.33
CA GLU A 196 -20.98 2.96 -11.17
C GLU A 196 -21.55 2.57 -9.79
N ALA A 197 -21.00 1.55 -9.14
CA ALA A 197 -21.41 1.12 -7.80
C ALA A 197 -20.97 2.07 -6.67
N TYR A 198 -20.13 3.06 -6.97
CA TYR A 198 -19.63 4.06 -6.03
C TYR A 198 -20.41 5.38 -6.08
N PRO A 199 -20.38 6.19 -5.02
CA PRO A 199 -21.03 7.51 -5.01
C PRO A 199 -20.47 8.43 -6.11
N LYS A 200 -21.31 9.34 -6.62
CA LYS A 200 -20.95 10.27 -7.71
C LYS A 200 -19.62 11.00 -7.49
N ASP A 201 -19.35 11.45 -6.27
CA ASP A 201 -18.09 12.16 -5.97
C ASP A 201 -16.86 11.29 -6.23
N ALA A 202 -16.90 10.02 -5.86
CA ALA A 202 -15.81 9.08 -6.11
C ALA A 202 -15.63 8.82 -7.62
N GLN A 203 -16.73 8.70 -8.36
CA GLN A 203 -16.72 8.56 -9.82
C GLN A 203 -16.07 9.79 -10.48
N ILE A 204 -16.44 11.00 -10.04
CA ILE A 204 -15.87 12.25 -10.55
C ILE A 204 -14.35 12.30 -10.32
N GLN A 205 -13.86 11.88 -9.15
CA GLN A 205 -12.42 11.83 -8.88
C GLN A 205 -11.71 10.82 -9.80
N PHE A 206 -12.32 9.66 -10.04
CA PHE A 206 -11.78 8.65 -10.95
C PHE A 206 -11.63 9.19 -12.39
N TYR A 207 -12.65 9.86 -12.92
CA TYR A 207 -12.56 10.44 -14.27
C TYR A 207 -11.60 11.64 -14.33
N LYS A 208 -11.48 12.45 -13.27
CA LYS A 208 -10.48 13.54 -13.18
C LYS A 208 -9.05 13.03 -13.27
N LEU A 209 -8.78 11.81 -12.81
CA LEU A 209 -7.47 11.18 -12.95
C LEU A 209 -7.19 10.67 -14.38
N GLY A 210 -8.20 10.60 -15.24
CA GLY A 210 -8.10 10.14 -16.62
C GLY A 210 -8.87 8.84 -16.88
N GLY A 211 -9.70 8.37 -15.94
CA GLY A 211 -10.58 7.21 -16.12
C GLY A 211 -9.82 5.92 -16.44
N THR A 212 -10.41 5.08 -17.30
CA THR A 212 -9.79 3.84 -17.79
C THR A 212 -8.45 4.09 -18.49
N HIS A 213 -8.34 5.19 -19.25
CA HIS A 213 -7.12 5.53 -19.99
C HIS A 213 -5.89 5.79 -19.09
N ALA A 214 -6.08 6.22 -17.85
CA ALA A 214 -4.98 6.53 -16.95
C ALA A 214 -4.16 5.30 -16.50
N PHE A 215 -4.69 4.08 -16.71
CA PHE A 215 -4.14 2.85 -16.13
C PHE A 215 -4.02 1.69 -17.13
N THR A 216 -4.46 1.87 -18.39
CA THR A 216 -4.42 0.86 -19.46
C THR A 216 -3.25 1.02 -20.43
N HIS A 217 -2.25 1.85 -20.13
CA HIS A 217 -1.07 2.01 -21.00
C HIS A 217 -0.17 0.76 -20.90
N LYS A 218 -0.38 -0.18 -21.82
CA LYS A 218 0.62 -1.18 -22.20
C LYS A 218 1.68 -0.54 -23.10
#